data_AF-A0AAV2ATS3-F1
#
_entry.id   AF-A0AAV2ATS3-F1
#
_cell.length_a   1.000
_cell.length_b   1.000
_cell.length_c   1.000
_cell.angle_alpha   90.00
_cell.angle_beta   90.00
_cell.angle_gamma   90.00
#
_symmetry.space_group_name_H-M   'P 1'
#
loop_
_entity.id
_entity.type
_entity.pdbx_description
1 polymer ?
#
loop_
_entity_poly.entity_id
_entity_poly.type
_entity_poly.pdbx_seq_one_letter_code
_entity_poly.pdbx_strand_id
1 'polypeptide(L)'
;MPHPVAQKYFLQIIKGVEYLHSVGVTHRDLKPENILLDEHDNVKISDFGLATIFRHKGVERILQNRCGTLPYVAPEVFYRKYKAEPADVWSCGILLVVMLAGELPWNEATSDCKEFILWKESSYSITPWTKIDNLALALLTKILCYSPSKRYTLKEIENHLWCKKVLVYEETTRIGIDTPAYKRLCSDMEQPCVLREDSISKMSYSQPAPIMNENNIDSLPKDISGITIGYSFSQPVDPENMILTSQFSSSQMVSKTALPIGTRLTRFCIGMDIETVYEEIIRAFEKLNYNWKHSGKRQVTIATQDRRKMHLIFKANLIPMKEKILVDFRRSRGDGIEFKRHFLKIKDALIKIIDKETFFGSLPTK
;
A
#
# COMPACT_ATOMS: atom_id res chain seq x y z
N MET A 1 3.31 -15.13 -9.73
CA MET A 1 4.57 -14.80 -9.01
C MET A 1 5.16 -16.10 -8.49
N PRO A 2 6.49 -16.28 -8.40
CA PRO A 2 7.06 -17.47 -7.76
C PRO A 2 6.52 -17.66 -6.33
N HIS A 3 6.19 -18.90 -5.95
CA HIS A 3 5.54 -19.21 -4.66
C HIS A 3 6.31 -18.68 -3.43
N PRO A 4 7.66 -18.80 -3.34
CA PRO A 4 8.41 -18.25 -2.20
C PRO A 4 8.28 -16.72 -2.06
N VAL A 5 8.26 -16.01 -3.19
CA VAL A 5 8.13 -14.54 -3.21
C VAL A 5 6.73 -14.12 -2.79
N ALA A 6 5.70 -14.80 -3.31
CA ALA A 6 4.31 -14.56 -2.92
C ALA A 6 4.09 -14.81 -1.43
N GLN A 7 4.69 -15.88 -0.89
CA GLN A 7 4.65 -16.20 0.54
C GLN A 7 5.33 -15.12 1.38
N LYS A 8 6.55 -14.70 1.03
CA LYS A 8 7.27 -13.61 1.71
C LYS A 8 6.40 -12.35 1.78
N TYR A 9 5.87 -11.89 0.65
CA TYR A 9 5.05 -10.67 0.60
C TYR A 9 3.75 -10.83 1.35
N PHE A 10 3.06 -11.96 1.19
CA PHE A 10 1.81 -12.22 1.90
C PHE A 10 2.00 -12.18 3.42
N LEU A 11 3.05 -12.80 3.97
CA LEU A 11 3.33 -12.76 5.41
C LEU A 11 3.58 -11.34 5.91
N GLN A 12 4.32 -10.51 5.15
CA GLN A 12 4.51 -9.11 5.51
C GLN A 12 3.21 -8.29 5.44
N ILE A 13 2.33 -8.58 4.47
CA ILE A 13 0.98 -7.98 4.40
C ILE A 13 0.18 -8.37 5.65
N ILE A 14 0.14 -9.66 5.99
CA ILE A 14 -0.58 -10.15 7.18
C ILE A 14 -0.08 -9.47 8.45
N LYS A 15 1.24 -9.32 8.62
CA LYS A 15 1.83 -8.59 9.75
C LYS A 15 1.48 -7.10 9.76
N GLY A 16 1.47 -6.45 8.60
CA GLY A 16 1.06 -5.05 8.49
C GLY A 16 -0.42 -4.87 8.87
N VAL A 17 -1.30 -5.76 8.41
CA VAL A 17 -2.73 -5.71 8.73
C VAL A 17 -3.00 -6.06 10.19
N GLU A 18 -2.27 -7.03 10.76
CA GLU A 18 -2.31 -7.37 12.18
C GLU A 18 -1.99 -6.16 13.05
N TYR A 19 -0.95 -5.41 12.69
CA TYR A 19 -0.61 -4.16 13.37
C TYR A 19 -1.77 -3.15 13.29
N LEU A 20 -2.34 -2.91 12.09
CA LEU A 20 -3.47 -1.99 11.93
C LEU A 20 -4.66 -2.39 12.82
N HIS A 21 -5.00 -3.67 12.83
CA HIS A 21 -6.11 -4.20 13.64
C HIS A 21 -5.81 -4.06 15.14
N SER A 22 -4.56 -4.26 15.57
CA SER A 22 -4.14 -4.11 16.97
C SER A 22 -4.33 -2.68 17.50
N VAL A 23 -4.14 -1.67 16.65
CA VAL A 23 -4.39 -0.25 16.97
C VAL A 23 -5.83 0.19 16.66
N GLY A 24 -6.70 -0.76 16.30
CA GLY A 24 -8.12 -0.52 16.07
C GLY A 24 -8.46 0.16 14.74
N VAL A 25 -7.56 0.09 13.76
CA VAL A 25 -7.71 0.65 12.42
C VAL A 25 -7.95 -0.45 11.39
N THR A 26 -8.88 -0.22 10.47
CA THR A 26 -9.09 -1.08 9.28
C THR A 26 -8.78 -0.31 8.01
N HIS A 27 -8.24 -0.99 7.00
CA HIS A 27 -7.79 -0.35 5.77
C HIS A 27 -8.91 -0.21 4.73
N ARG A 28 -9.71 -1.26 4.52
CA ARG A 28 -10.88 -1.30 3.61
C ARG A 28 -10.60 -1.11 2.11
N ASP A 29 -9.34 -1.09 1.68
CA ASP A 29 -8.94 -1.00 0.27
C ASP A 29 -7.59 -1.69 0.03
N LEU A 30 -7.40 -2.86 0.63
CA LEU A 30 -6.21 -3.67 0.42
C LEU A 30 -6.26 -4.29 -0.99
N LYS A 31 -5.33 -3.86 -1.84
CA LYS A 31 -5.21 -4.25 -3.25
C LYS A 31 -3.79 -4.00 -3.75
N PRO A 32 -3.34 -4.62 -4.86
CA PRO A 32 -1.96 -4.53 -5.33
C PRO A 32 -1.46 -3.09 -5.49
N GLU A 33 -2.33 -2.17 -5.93
CA GLU A 33 -1.97 -0.75 -6.10
C GLU A 33 -1.58 -0.06 -4.79
N ASN A 34 -2.07 -0.58 -3.66
CA ASN A 34 -1.84 -0.06 -2.32
C ASN A 34 -0.76 -0.85 -1.55
N ILE A 35 -0.22 -1.92 -2.15
CA ILE A 35 0.90 -2.72 -1.62
C ILE A 35 2.18 -2.33 -2.38
N LEU A 36 3.03 -1.54 -1.74
CA LEU A 36 4.29 -1.06 -2.33
C LEU A 36 5.46 -1.93 -1.88
N LEU A 37 6.56 -1.89 -2.62
CA LEU A 37 7.84 -2.49 -2.23
C LEU A 37 8.88 -1.39 -2.06
N ASP A 38 9.70 -1.51 -1.01
CA ASP A 38 10.93 -0.72 -0.90
C ASP A 38 12.09 -1.34 -1.69
N GLU A 39 13.26 -0.71 -1.66
CA GLU A 39 14.45 -1.13 -2.40
C GLU A 39 15.02 -2.50 -1.96
N HIS A 40 14.54 -3.04 -0.85
CA HIS A 40 14.93 -4.33 -0.29
C HIS A 40 13.81 -5.37 -0.42
N ASP A 41 12.83 -5.14 -1.30
CA ASP A 41 11.66 -5.99 -1.50
C ASP A 41 10.87 -6.23 -0.19
N ASN A 42 10.72 -5.20 0.64
CA ASN A 42 9.80 -5.23 1.77
C ASN A 42 8.50 -4.50 1.44
N VAL A 43 7.39 -5.13 1.82
CA VAL A 43 6.03 -4.63 1.68
C VAL A 43 5.82 -3.40 2.55
N LYS A 44 5.22 -2.36 1.95
CA LYS A 44 4.65 -1.20 2.62
C LYS A 44 3.19 -1.07 2.23
N ILE A 45 2.29 -1.12 3.22
CA ILE A 45 0.87 -0.82 3.02
C ILE A 45 0.69 0.70 2.90
N SER A 46 -0.05 1.15 1.90
CA SER A 46 -0.21 2.57 1.58
C SER A 46 -1.66 2.92 1.24
N ASP A 47 -1.95 4.21 1.11
CA ASP A 47 -3.28 4.75 0.79
C ASP A 47 -4.39 4.40 1.80
N PHE A 48 -4.30 5.05 2.96
CA PHE A 48 -5.29 5.00 4.03
C PHE A 48 -6.51 5.90 3.77
N GLY A 49 -6.74 6.36 2.53
CA GLY A 49 -7.85 7.27 2.21
C GLY A 49 -9.24 6.69 2.51
N LEU A 50 -9.36 5.36 2.54
CA LEU A 50 -10.56 4.65 2.95
C LEU A 50 -10.42 4.00 4.33
N ALA A 51 -9.31 4.18 5.04
CA ALA A 51 -9.13 3.58 6.35
C ALA A 51 -10.08 4.18 7.39
N THR A 52 -10.37 3.44 8.45
CA THR A 52 -11.17 3.98 9.55
C THR A 52 -10.89 3.28 10.88
N ILE A 53 -11.10 3.97 12.01
CA ILE A 53 -11.05 3.37 13.35
C ILE A 53 -12.31 2.54 13.53
N PHE A 54 -12.17 1.26 13.82
CA PHE A 54 -13.28 0.38 14.18
C PHE A 54 -13.23 -0.01 15.66
N ARG A 55 -12.11 0.19 16.36
CA ARG A 55 -11.96 -0.10 17.79
C ARG A 55 -11.25 1.07 18.49
N HIS A 56 -11.84 1.61 19.55
CA HIS A 56 -11.23 2.66 20.36
C HIS A 56 -11.58 2.45 21.83
N LYS A 57 -10.58 2.53 22.73
CA LYS A 57 -10.74 2.24 24.17
C LYS A 57 -11.45 0.90 24.46
N GLY A 58 -11.11 -0.12 23.67
CA GLY A 58 -11.71 -1.47 23.77
C GLY A 58 -13.12 -1.60 23.21
N VAL A 59 -13.76 -0.51 22.77
CA VAL A 59 -15.10 -0.55 22.18
C VAL A 59 -15.00 -0.68 20.67
N GLU A 60 -15.58 -1.76 20.14
CA GLU A 60 -15.70 -1.99 18.70
C GLU A 60 -17.00 -1.39 18.14
N ARG A 61 -16.92 -0.76 16.96
CA ARG A 61 -18.08 -0.35 16.19
C ARG A 61 -18.24 -1.21 14.93
N ILE A 62 -19.49 -1.40 14.54
CA ILE A 62 -19.85 -2.09 13.29
C ILE A 62 -19.86 -1.06 12.16
N LEU A 63 -19.31 -1.44 11.01
CA LEU A 63 -19.23 -0.60 9.83
C LEU A 63 -20.44 -0.80 8.93
N GLN A 64 -20.79 0.25 8.16
CA GLN A 64 -21.95 0.24 7.26
C GLN A 64 -21.65 0.80 5.86
N ASN A 65 -20.57 1.58 5.72
CA ASN A 65 -20.24 2.20 4.45
C ASN A 65 -19.67 1.15 3.49
N ARG A 66 -20.25 1.07 2.29
CA ARG A 66 -19.73 0.28 1.17
C ARG A 66 -18.63 1.08 0.50
N CYS A 67 -17.40 0.59 0.60
CA CYS A 67 -16.22 1.22 0.02
C CYS A 67 -15.17 0.16 -0.30
N GLY A 68 -14.14 0.56 -1.03
CA GLY A 68 -13.09 -0.32 -1.53
C GLY A 68 -13.27 -0.65 -3.01
N THR A 69 -12.30 -1.35 -3.56
CA THR A 69 -12.26 -1.74 -4.97
C THR A 69 -12.99 -3.08 -5.16
N LEU A 70 -14.08 -3.09 -5.95
CA LEU A 70 -15.12 -4.15 -5.97
C LEU A 70 -14.62 -5.62 -5.92
N PRO A 71 -13.60 -6.05 -6.69
CA PRO A 71 -13.13 -7.45 -6.65
C PRO A 71 -12.57 -7.88 -5.28
N TYR A 72 -12.05 -6.92 -4.51
CA TYR A 72 -11.39 -7.14 -3.21
C TYR A 72 -12.37 -7.01 -2.04
N VAL A 73 -13.60 -6.57 -2.28
CA VAL A 73 -14.60 -6.31 -1.25
C VAL A 73 -15.23 -7.62 -0.78
N ALA A 74 -15.33 -7.80 0.54
CA ALA A 74 -15.93 -8.99 1.15
C ALA A 74 -17.45 -9.05 0.89
N PRO A 75 -18.03 -10.26 0.75
CA PRO A 75 -19.45 -10.43 0.40
C PRO A 75 -20.38 -9.71 1.39
N GLU A 76 -20.09 -9.75 2.69
CA GLU A 76 -20.93 -9.12 3.71
C GLU A 76 -21.01 -7.59 3.59
N VAL A 77 -20.01 -6.93 3.00
CA VAL A 77 -19.98 -5.47 2.83
C VAL A 77 -21.08 -5.00 1.86
N PHE A 78 -21.47 -5.85 0.89
CA PHE A 78 -22.52 -5.54 -0.08
C PHE A 78 -23.93 -5.58 0.51
N TYR A 79 -24.16 -6.34 1.59
CA TYR A 79 -25.51 -6.67 2.02
C TYR A 79 -25.88 -6.15 3.40
N ARG A 80 -24.90 -5.95 4.29
CA ARG A 80 -25.19 -5.66 5.70
C ARG A 80 -24.11 -4.83 6.38
N LYS A 81 -24.43 -4.39 7.59
CA LYS A 81 -23.44 -3.94 8.55
C LYS A 81 -22.44 -5.06 8.85
N TYR A 82 -21.16 -4.74 8.94
CA TYR A 82 -20.08 -5.72 8.97
C TYR A 82 -19.00 -5.38 10.00
N LYS A 83 -18.29 -6.42 10.46
CA LYS A 83 -17.08 -6.27 11.27
C LYS A 83 -15.89 -5.97 10.36
N ALA A 84 -15.00 -5.10 10.84
CA ALA A 84 -13.89 -4.61 10.05
C ALA A 84 -12.83 -5.67 9.75
N GLU A 85 -12.37 -6.40 10.78
CA GLU A 85 -11.24 -7.32 10.64
C GLU A 85 -11.49 -8.44 9.61
N PRO A 86 -12.64 -9.15 9.62
CA PRO A 86 -12.90 -10.18 8.62
C PRO A 86 -12.93 -9.63 7.19
N ALA A 87 -13.37 -8.38 7.01
CA ALA A 87 -13.44 -7.76 5.68
C ALA A 87 -12.04 -7.47 5.11
N ASP A 88 -11.11 -6.97 5.92
CA ASP A 88 -9.71 -6.80 5.49
C ASP A 88 -9.04 -8.17 5.22
N VAL A 89 -9.33 -9.19 6.04
CA VAL A 89 -8.83 -10.56 5.82
C VAL A 89 -9.27 -11.12 4.46
N TRP A 90 -10.53 -10.87 4.07
CA TRP A 90 -11.01 -11.23 2.74
C TRP A 90 -10.16 -10.59 1.63
N SER A 91 -9.92 -9.28 1.73
CA SER A 91 -9.09 -8.54 0.77
C SER A 91 -7.65 -9.09 0.71
N CYS A 92 -7.07 -9.50 1.85
CA CYS A 92 -5.79 -10.23 1.87
C CYS A 92 -5.87 -11.54 1.07
N GLY A 93 -6.96 -12.30 1.18
CA GLY A 93 -7.17 -13.51 0.39
C GLY A 93 -7.16 -13.23 -1.11
N ILE A 94 -7.84 -12.18 -1.56
CA ILE A 94 -7.84 -11.77 -2.97
C ILE A 94 -6.44 -11.33 -3.42
N LEU A 95 -5.69 -10.60 -2.58
CA LEU A 95 -4.29 -10.28 -2.84
C LEU A 95 -3.43 -11.54 -3.07
N LEU A 96 -3.61 -12.57 -2.25
CA LEU A 96 -2.90 -13.84 -2.41
C LEU A 96 -3.24 -14.53 -3.73
N VAL A 97 -4.53 -14.56 -4.11
CA VAL A 97 -4.96 -15.08 -5.42
C VAL A 97 -4.25 -14.35 -6.55
N VAL A 98 -4.22 -13.01 -6.53
CA VAL A 98 -3.57 -12.21 -7.57
C VAL A 98 -2.06 -12.46 -7.61
N MET A 99 -1.39 -12.60 -6.46
CA MET A 99 0.04 -12.90 -6.42
C MET A 99 0.34 -14.28 -7.06
N LEU A 100 -0.46 -15.29 -6.74
CA LEU A 100 -0.24 -16.66 -7.22
C LEU A 100 -0.63 -16.84 -8.68
N ALA A 101 -1.86 -16.43 -9.05
CA ALA A 101 -2.43 -16.70 -10.37
C ALA A 101 -2.27 -15.56 -11.39
N GLY A 102 -1.96 -14.35 -10.94
CA GLY A 102 -1.81 -13.17 -11.81
C GLY A 102 -3.12 -12.58 -12.36
N GLU A 103 -4.26 -13.06 -11.88
CA GLU A 103 -5.59 -12.62 -12.30
C GLU A 103 -6.56 -12.59 -11.11
N LEU A 104 -7.68 -11.90 -11.27
CA LEU A 104 -8.72 -11.80 -10.25
C LEU A 104 -9.67 -13.00 -10.30
N PRO A 105 -10.22 -13.43 -9.14
CA PRO A 105 -11.17 -14.55 -9.10
C PRO A 105 -12.57 -14.21 -9.60
N TRP A 106 -12.96 -12.94 -9.54
CA TRP A 106 -14.28 -12.43 -9.92
C TRP A 106 -14.26 -10.89 -9.99
N ASN A 107 -15.32 -10.31 -10.56
CA ASN A 107 -15.53 -8.85 -10.55
C ASN A 107 -16.05 -8.35 -9.19
N GLU A 108 -16.93 -9.12 -8.55
CA GLU A 108 -17.50 -8.82 -7.25
C GLU A 108 -17.99 -10.10 -6.57
N ALA A 109 -17.89 -10.15 -5.24
CA ALA A 109 -18.30 -11.30 -4.43
C ALA A 109 -19.81 -11.28 -4.13
N THR A 110 -20.63 -11.26 -5.18
CA THR A 110 -22.10 -11.15 -5.10
C THR A 110 -22.79 -12.38 -5.65
N SER A 111 -24.06 -12.59 -5.26
CA SER A 111 -24.89 -13.68 -5.77
C SER A 111 -25.19 -13.62 -7.27
N ASP A 112 -24.84 -12.53 -7.95
CA ASP A 112 -25.02 -12.36 -9.39
C ASP A 112 -23.75 -12.74 -10.19
N CYS A 113 -22.62 -12.96 -9.52
CA CYS A 113 -21.35 -13.34 -10.14
C CYS A 113 -21.21 -14.86 -10.21
N LYS A 114 -21.13 -15.40 -11.45
CA LYS A 114 -21.05 -16.85 -11.71
C LYS A 114 -19.80 -17.48 -11.09
N GLU A 115 -18.66 -16.82 -11.20
CA GLU A 115 -17.37 -17.27 -10.67
C GLU A 115 -17.42 -17.37 -9.14
N PHE A 116 -18.10 -16.43 -8.49
CA PHE A 116 -18.29 -16.43 -7.04
C PHE A 116 -19.24 -17.55 -6.57
N ILE A 117 -20.31 -17.83 -7.34
CA ILE A 117 -21.22 -18.94 -7.05
C ILE A 117 -20.46 -20.27 -7.10
N LEU A 118 -19.66 -20.50 -8.15
CA LEU A 118 -18.85 -21.71 -8.28
C LEU A 118 -17.88 -21.90 -7.11
N TRP A 119 -17.24 -20.82 -6.67
CA TRP A 119 -16.39 -20.84 -5.47
C TRP A 119 -17.16 -21.25 -4.21
N LYS A 120 -18.37 -20.71 -4.02
CA LYS A 120 -19.23 -21.04 -2.88
C LYS A 120 -19.69 -22.51 -2.90
N GLU A 121 -19.86 -23.08 -4.08
CA GLU A 121 -20.18 -24.49 -4.30
C GLU A 121 -18.95 -25.41 -4.23
N SER A 122 -17.77 -24.87 -3.88
CA SER A 122 -16.50 -25.61 -3.83
C SER A 122 -16.08 -26.21 -5.18
N SER A 123 -16.46 -25.55 -6.27
CA SER A 123 -16.03 -25.89 -7.62
C SER A 123 -14.81 -25.06 -8.03
N TYR A 124 -13.66 -25.73 -8.16
CA TYR A 124 -12.36 -25.11 -8.46
C TYR A 124 -11.86 -25.45 -9.88
N SER A 125 -12.78 -25.83 -10.77
CA SER A 125 -12.47 -26.30 -12.14
C SER A 125 -12.10 -25.18 -13.13
N ILE A 126 -12.22 -23.92 -12.70
CA ILE A 126 -11.95 -22.74 -13.52
C ILE A 126 -10.78 -21.92 -12.96
N THR A 127 -10.19 -21.08 -13.81
CA THR A 127 -9.24 -20.05 -13.41
C THR A 127 -9.88 -19.05 -12.44
N PRO A 128 -9.15 -18.52 -11.44
CA PRO A 128 -7.72 -18.71 -11.18
C PRO A 128 -7.36 -20.00 -10.41
N TRP A 129 -8.34 -20.75 -9.91
CA TRP A 129 -8.13 -21.84 -8.95
C TRP A 129 -7.28 -22.98 -9.52
N THR A 130 -7.40 -23.25 -10.82
CA THR A 130 -6.59 -24.26 -11.53
C THR A 130 -5.10 -23.94 -11.60
N LYS A 131 -4.71 -22.67 -11.38
CA LYS A 131 -3.31 -22.21 -11.38
C LYS A 131 -2.68 -22.22 -9.98
N ILE A 132 -3.45 -22.55 -8.94
CA ILE A 132 -3.04 -22.46 -7.54
C ILE A 132 -2.83 -23.87 -7.00
N ASP A 133 -1.72 -24.09 -6.28
CA ASP A 133 -1.42 -25.39 -5.68
C ASP A 133 -2.38 -25.74 -4.54
N ASN A 134 -2.57 -27.03 -4.29
CA ASN A 134 -3.53 -27.52 -3.30
C ASN A 134 -3.28 -26.96 -1.89
N LEU A 135 -2.02 -26.69 -1.52
CA LEU A 135 -1.68 -26.17 -0.20
C LEU A 135 -2.09 -24.70 -0.04
N ALA A 136 -1.85 -23.85 -1.05
CA ALA A 136 -2.36 -22.47 -1.03
C ALA A 136 -3.89 -22.44 -1.19
N LEU A 137 -4.45 -23.32 -2.02
CA LEU A 137 -5.90 -23.43 -2.19
C LEU A 137 -6.57 -23.79 -0.86
N ALA A 138 -6.01 -24.73 -0.09
CA ALA A 138 -6.49 -25.06 1.25
C ALA A 138 -6.51 -23.83 2.17
N LEU A 139 -5.48 -22.98 2.15
CA LEU A 139 -5.48 -21.71 2.89
C LEU A 139 -6.58 -20.77 2.38
N LEU A 140 -6.66 -20.57 1.07
CA LEU A 140 -7.63 -19.68 0.43
C LEU A 140 -9.07 -20.07 0.72
N THR A 141 -9.41 -21.36 0.80
CA THR A 141 -10.76 -21.81 1.19
C THR A 141 -11.17 -21.36 2.59
N LYS A 142 -10.19 -21.14 3.49
CA LYS A 142 -10.41 -20.67 4.86
C LYS A 142 -10.46 -19.14 4.95
N ILE A 143 -9.64 -18.44 4.15
CA ILE A 143 -9.61 -16.98 4.07
C ILE A 143 -10.82 -16.43 3.30
N LEU A 144 -11.16 -17.01 2.16
CA LEU A 144 -12.29 -16.61 1.31
C LEU A 144 -13.58 -17.35 1.67
N CYS A 145 -13.76 -17.64 2.96
CA CYS A 145 -15.00 -18.20 3.48
C CYS A 145 -16.13 -17.15 3.43
N TYR A 146 -17.27 -17.52 2.83
CA TYR A 146 -18.45 -16.65 2.72
C TYR A 146 -18.94 -16.14 4.09
N SER A 147 -18.94 -17.01 5.10
CA SER A 147 -19.38 -16.63 6.45
C SER A 147 -18.24 -15.94 7.20
N PRO A 148 -18.38 -14.66 7.60
CA PRO A 148 -17.30 -13.92 8.26
C PRO A 148 -16.90 -14.51 9.61
N SER A 149 -17.82 -15.19 10.31
CA SER A 149 -17.54 -15.83 11.60
C SER A 149 -16.77 -17.14 11.51
N LYS A 150 -16.76 -17.77 10.32
CA LYS A 150 -15.99 -19.00 10.05
C LYS A 150 -14.69 -18.71 9.29
N ARG A 151 -14.51 -17.47 8.86
CA ARG A 151 -13.32 -17.00 8.15
C ARG A 151 -12.15 -17.00 9.12
N TYR A 152 -10.99 -17.46 8.65
CA TYR A 152 -9.79 -17.43 9.48
C TYR A 152 -9.46 -16.01 9.94
N THR A 153 -9.00 -15.92 11.18
CA THR A 153 -8.33 -14.75 11.75
C THR A 153 -6.89 -14.67 11.23
N LEU A 154 -6.26 -13.50 11.36
CA LEU A 154 -4.84 -13.32 10.98
C LEU A 154 -3.93 -14.34 11.69
N LYS A 155 -4.18 -14.60 12.98
CA LYS A 155 -3.44 -15.59 13.76
C LYS A 155 -3.62 -17.02 13.25
N GLU A 156 -4.81 -17.39 12.79
CA GLU A 156 -5.05 -18.70 12.18
C GLU A 156 -4.37 -18.82 10.81
N ILE A 157 -4.35 -17.74 10.02
CA ILE A 157 -3.63 -17.67 8.74
C ILE A 157 -2.15 -17.93 8.95
N GLU A 158 -1.50 -17.22 9.87
CA GLU A 158 -0.08 -17.40 10.17
C GLU A 158 0.27 -18.81 10.64
N ASN A 159 -0.67 -19.45 11.32
CA ASN A 159 -0.49 -20.81 11.81
C ASN A 159 -0.70 -21.89 10.76
N HIS A 160 -1.23 -21.54 9.59
CA HIS A 160 -1.50 -22.48 8.51
C HIS A 160 -0.21 -23.06 7.92
N LEU A 161 -0.27 -24.31 7.46
CA LEU A 161 0.88 -25.04 6.92
C LEU A 161 1.52 -24.33 5.72
N TRP A 162 0.71 -23.70 4.86
CA TRP A 162 1.21 -22.89 3.75
C TRP A 162 2.08 -21.72 4.22
N CYS A 163 1.80 -21.10 5.37
CA CYS A 163 2.57 -19.98 5.91
C CYS A 163 3.85 -20.44 6.63
N LYS A 164 3.83 -21.63 7.24
CA LYS A 164 4.97 -22.18 8.01
C LYS A 164 6.00 -22.93 7.16
N LYS A 165 5.59 -23.48 6.02
CA LYS A 165 6.48 -24.26 5.16
C LYS A 165 7.53 -23.35 4.52
N VAL A 166 8.81 -23.69 4.64
CA VAL A 166 9.87 -23.04 3.86
C VAL A 166 9.70 -23.44 2.40
N LEU A 167 9.35 -22.48 1.55
CA LEU A 167 9.27 -22.68 0.11
C LEU A 167 10.62 -22.29 -0.48
N VAL A 168 11.37 -23.27 -0.97
CA VAL A 168 12.68 -23.05 -1.61
C VAL A 168 12.48 -22.64 -3.06
N TYR A 169 13.29 -21.70 -3.54
CA TYR A 169 13.35 -21.36 -4.96
C TYR A 169 14.09 -22.49 -5.69
N GLU A 170 13.37 -23.43 -6.31
CA GLU A 170 13.99 -24.37 -7.24
C GLU A 170 14.31 -23.60 -8.52
N GLU A 171 15.58 -23.20 -8.69
CA GLU A 171 16.08 -22.83 -10.01
C GLU A 171 15.88 -24.03 -10.93
N THR A 172 14.95 -23.91 -11.87
CA THR A 172 14.77 -24.91 -12.92
C THR A 172 15.94 -24.79 -13.88
N THR A 173 17.08 -25.38 -13.50
CA THR A 173 18.18 -25.63 -14.42
C THR A 173 17.63 -26.55 -15.50
N ARG A 174 17.50 -26.02 -16.73
CA ARG A 174 17.22 -26.82 -17.92
C ARG A 174 18.39 -27.78 -18.13
N ILE A 175 18.26 -29.02 -17.68
CA ILE A 175 19.04 -30.15 -18.19
C ILE A 175 18.04 -31.26 -18.46
N GLY A 176 18.05 -31.73 -19.71
CA GLY A 176 17.06 -32.66 -20.22
C GLY A 176 17.22 -34.10 -19.72
N ILE A 177 16.10 -34.81 -19.88
CA ILE A 177 15.95 -36.25 -20.13
C ILE A 177 15.90 -37.15 -18.87
N ASP A 178 14.81 -37.95 -18.87
CA ASP A 178 14.43 -39.14 -18.10
C ASP A 178 13.84 -39.03 -16.67
N THR A 179 12.50 -39.05 -16.63
CA THR A 179 11.64 -39.68 -15.60
C THR A 179 11.63 -41.21 -15.72
N PRO A 180 11.06 -42.02 -14.78
CA PRO A 180 10.37 -41.69 -13.52
C PRO A 180 10.66 -42.62 -12.30
N ALA A 181 10.03 -42.24 -11.16
CA ALA A 181 9.37 -43.11 -10.16
C ALA A 181 10.00 -43.29 -8.75
N TYR A 182 9.35 -42.62 -7.79
CA TYR A 182 8.76 -43.14 -6.54
C TYR A 182 9.65 -43.67 -5.38
N LYS A 183 9.29 -43.21 -4.15
CA LYS A 183 9.60 -43.72 -2.78
C LYS A 183 11.06 -43.66 -2.29
N ARG A 184 11.27 -42.93 -1.19
CA ARG A 184 11.46 -43.54 0.14
C ARG A 184 11.30 -42.57 1.31
N LEU A 185 10.62 -43.10 2.33
CA LEU A 185 10.37 -42.60 3.68
C LEU A 185 11.56 -42.93 4.61
N CYS A 186 11.56 -42.30 5.80
CA CYS A 186 12.29 -42.64 7.05
C CYS A 186 13.80 -42.30 7.08
N SER A 187 14.46 -41.98 8.20
CA SER A 187 14.14 -41.73 9.63
C SER A 187 15.48 -41.39 10.31
N ASP A 188 15.44 -40.61 11.41
CA ASP A 188 16.35 -40.54 12.56
C ASP A 188 17.89 -40.68 12.38
N MET A 189 18.64 -39.65 12.78
CA MET A 189 19.51 -39.68 13.98
C MET A 189 20.40 -38.42 14.12
N GLU A 190 20.26 -37.79 15.29
CA GLU A 190 21.25 -37.16 16.19
C GLU A 190 22.60 -36.63 15.62
N GLN A 191 22.90 -35.33 15.82
CA GLN A 191 23.69 -34.84 16.98
C GLN A 191 23.94 -33.30 16.92
N PRO A 192 24.26 -32.67 18.08
CA PRO A 192 24.17 -31.22 18.30
C PRO A 192 25.53 -30.51 18.25
N CYS A 193 25.54 -29.23 17.86
CA CYS A 193 26.71 -28.36 17.98
C CYS A 193 26.49 -27.29 19.07
N VAL A 194 27.31 -27.37 20.12
CA VAL A 194 27.33 -26.53 21.31
C VAL A 194 28.45 -25.48 21.18
N LEU A 195 28.08 -24.21 21.42
CA LEU A 195 28.85 -23.04 21.91
C LEU A 195 30.09 -22.51 21.16
N ARG A 196 30.01 -21.22 20.80
CA ARG A 196 30.90 -20.18 21.35
C ARG A 196 30.14 -18.86 21.50
N GLU A 197 29.79 -18.53 22.74
CA GLU A 197 29.57 -17.16 23.19
C GLU A 197 30.92 -16.44 23.19
N ASP A 198 31.00 -15.33 22.47
CA ASP A 198 31.71 -14.13 22.89
C ASP A 198 31.28 -12.99 21.98
N SER A 199 30.30 -12.20 22.46
CA SER A 199 30.11 -10.75 22.24
C SER A 199 28.65 -10.32 22.40
N ILE A 200 28.03 -10.59 23.56
CA ILE A 200 26.93 -9.76 24.06
C ILE A 200 27.53 -8.74 25.02
N SER A 201 27.81 -7.54 24.51
CA SER A 201 27.73 -6.28 25.27
C SER A 201 28.09 -5.10 24.37
N LYS A 202 27.06 -4.53 23.72
CA LYS A 202 26.90 -3.08 23.54
C LYS A 202 25.52 -2.79 22.98
N MET A 203 24.62 -2.49 23.89
CA MET A 203 23.34 -1.83 23.63
C MET A 203 23.61 -0.51 22.91
N SER A 204 22.98 -0.30 21.76
CA SER A 204 22.90 1.00 21.10
C SER A 204 21.42 1.33 20.90
N TYR A 205 20.90 2.16 21.79
CA TYR A 205 19.54 2.69 21.73
C TYR A 205 19.44 3.77 20.66
N SER A 206 18.35 3.78 19.88
CA SER A 206 18.16 4.74 18.80
C SER A 206 17.40 6.02 19.18
N GLN A 207 16.89 6.18 20.40
CA GLN A 207 16.37 7.47 20.93
C GLN A 207 16.43 7.55 22.47
N PRO A 208 16.53 8.76 23.09
CA PRO A 208 16.60 8.90 24.54
C PRO A 208 15.29 8.46 25.20
N ALA A 209 15.41 7.73 26.31
CA ALA A 209 14.28 7.33 27.13
C ALA A 209 13.64 8.58 27.80
N PRO A 210 12.32 8.74 27.79
CA PRO A 210 11.69 9.82 28.56
C PRO A 210 11.74 9.48 30.05
N ILE A 211 12.34 10.38 30.82
CA ILE A 211 12.34 10.38 32.29
C ILE A 211 11.12 11.20 32.78
N MET A 212 10.27 10.50 33.53
CA MET A 212 9.52 10.85 34.75
C MET A 212 8.74 12.19 34.83
N ASN A 213 7.47 12.16 35.25
CA ASN A 213 7.07 12.31 36.66
C ASN A 213 5.54 12.29 36.82
N GLU A 214 5.06 11.63 37.87
CA GLU A 214 3.74 11.85 38.45
C GLU A 214 3.66 13.29 38.98
N ASN A 215 2.54 13.98 38.70
CA ASN A 215 1.82 14.95 39.54
C ASN A 215 1.09 16.02 38.72
N ASN A 216 -0.14 16.33 39.15
CA ASN A 216 -1.07 17.38 38.71
C ASN A 216 -1.99 17.11 37.52
N ILE A 217 -3.01 16.33 37.87
CA ILE A 217 -4.44 16.62 37.74
C ILE A 217 -4.80 18.11 37.51
N ASP A 218 -5.82 18.27 36.64
CA ASP A 218 -6.82 19.32 36.52
C ASP A 218 -6.68 20.49 35.54
N SER A 219 -7.76 20.58 34.76
CA SER A 219 -8.38 21.74 34.11
C SER A 219 -7.86 22.19 32.75
N LEU A 220 -8.58 21.84 31.68
CA LEU A 220 -8.81 22.65 30.47
C LEU A 220 -9.98 22.03 29.65
N PRO A 221 -10.68 22.81 28.80
CA PRO A 221 -12.12 23.09 28.95
C PRO A 221 -13.05 22.25 28.07
N LYS A 222 -14.34 22.29 28.40
CA LYS A 222 -15.42 21.42 27.91
C LYS A 222 -15.97 21.69 26.50
N ASP A 223 -15.42 22.61 25.71
CA ASP A 223 -15.99 22.91 24.39
C ASP A 223 -14.91 23.23 23.35
N ILE A 224 -14.86 22.39 22.30
CA ILE A 224 -14.05 22.60 21.10
C ILE A 224 -15.02 22.81 19.93
N SER A 225 -15.64 23.99 19.87
CA SER A 225 -16.48 24.41 18.73
C SER A 225 -15.89 25.63 18.00
N GLY A 226 -14.67 26.05 18.32
CA GLY A 226 -14.17 27.38 17.93
C GLY A 226 -12.94 27.48 17.03
N ILE A 227 -12.15 26.42 16.75
CA ILE A 227 -10.85 26.61 16.07
C ILE A 227 -10.60 25.51 15.04
N THR A 228 -11.20 25.67 13.85
CA THR A 228 -10.87 24.89 12.65
C THR A 228 -10.54 25.84 11.50
N ILE A 229 -9.25 26.10 11.24
CA ILE A 229 -8.78 26.66 9.97
C ILE A 229 -7.51 25.92 9.51
N GLY A 230 -7.72 24.91 8.66
CA GLY A 230 -6.91 24.55 7.47
C GLY A 230 -5.44 24.17 7.59
N TYR A 231 -5.12 22.88 7.79
CA TYR A 231 -3.89 22.21 7.33
C TYR A 231 -4.12 20.71 7.09
N SER A 232 -3.67 20.16 5.94
CA SER A 232 -3.56 18.71 5.69
C SER A 232 -2.09 18.30 5.63
N PHE A 233 -1.69 17.36 6.51
CA PHE A 233 -0.41 16.65 6.44
C PHE A 233 -0.62 15.14 6.52
N SER A 234 0.31 14.41 5.91
CA SER A 234 0.43 12.95 5.91
C SER A 234 0.84 12.43 7.29
N GLN A 235 0.02 11.52 7.81
CA GLN A 235 0.14 10.76 9.07
C GLN A 235 -0.02 11.59 10.35
N PRO A 236 -0.65 11.00 11.38
CA PRO A 236 0.14 10.46 12.51
C PRO A 236 -0.22 9.07 13.05
N VAL A 237 0.69 8.61 13.91
CA VAL A 237 0.81 7.37 14.69
C VAL A 237 -0.15 7.32 15.90
N ASP A 238 -1.31 8.00 15.86
CA ASP A 238 -2.24 8.10 16.99
C ASP A 238 -3.71 8.29 16.54
N PRO A 239 -4.72 7.56 17.10
CA PRO A 239 -6.10 7.54 16.59
C PRO A 239 -6.83 8.89 16.57
N GLU A 240 -6.49 9.84 17.44
CA GLU A 240 -7.16 11.15 17.45
C GLU A 240 -6.93 11.96 16.16
N ASN A 241 -5.83 11.68 15.47
CA ASN A 241 -5.47 12.38 14.24
C ASN A 241 -6.18 11.86 12.98
N MET A 242 -6.91 10.76 13.10
CA MET A 242 -7.73 10.23 12.02
C MET A 242 -9.04 11.04 11.87
N ILE A 243 -9.47 11.75 12.94
CA ILE A 243 -10.68 12.58 12.96
C ILE A 243 -10.52 13.85 12.10
N LEU A 244 -9.28 14.25 11.78
CA LEU A 244 -8.95 15.41 10.94
C LEU A 244 -9.07 15.17 9.42
N THR A 245 -9.47 13.97 8.98
CA THR A 245 -9.51 13.61 7.54
C THR A 245 -10.85 13.88 6.85
N SER A 246 -11.87 14.36 7.55
CA SER A 246 -13.13 14.73 6.92
C SER A 246 -13.07 16.16 6.36
N GLN A 247 -12.72 16.25 5.07
CA GLN A 247 -13.08 17.30 4.09
C GLN A 247 -12.86 18.78 4.47
N PHE A 248 -12.03 19.50 3.70
CA PHE A 248 -12.25 20.94 3.49
C PHE A 248 -12.03 21.40 2.05
N SER A 249 -13.11 21.91 1.48
CA SER A 249 -13.17 22.84 0.37
C SER A 249 -12.57 24.21 0.74
N SER A 250 -11.68 24.71 -0.14
CA SER A 250 -11.40 26.12 -0.46
C SER A 250 -11.65 27.22 0.58
N SER A 251 -10.60 27.66 1.30
CA SER A 251 -10.09 29.06 1.36
C SER A 251 -9.14 29.28 2.55
N GLN A 252 -8.20 30.22 2.39
CA GLN A 252 -7.26 30.83 3.37
C GLN A 252 -5.80 30.34 3.41
N MET A 253 -4.90 31.31 3.69
CA MET A 253 -3.47 31.37 3.39
C MET A 253 -2.57 31.39 4.64
N VAL A 254 -1.51 30.56 4.61
CA VAL A 254 -0.09 30.74 5.04
C VAL A 254 0.28 30.89 6.55
N SER A 255 1.13 29.97 7.07
CA SER A 255 2.53 30.24 7.48
C SER A 255 3.40 28.98 7.62
N LYS A 256 4.71 29.20 7.56
CA LYS A 256 5.80 28.29 7.16
C LYS A 256 6.35 27.44 8.31
N THR A 257 6.62 26.16 8.04
CA THR A 257 7.87 25.48 8.46
C THR A 257 8.07 24.24 7.60
N ALA A 258 9.24 24.13 6.98
CA ALA A 258 9.60 23.07 6.04
C ALA A 258 10.18 21.87 6.81
N LEU A 259 9.61 20.68 6.59
CA LEU A 259 10.14 19.39 7.01
C LEU A 259 10.23 18.44 5.80
N PRO A 260 11.14 17.44 5.84
CA PRO A 260 11.71 16.82 4.64
C PRO A 260 10.71 15.90 3.96
N ILE A 261 10.59 16.07 2.65
CA ILE A 261 9.64 15.36 1.79
C ILE A 261 10.24 14.01 1.39
N GLY A 262 9.60 12.92 1.85
CA GLY A 262 9.85 11.57 1.34
C GLY A 262 9.71 11.52 -0.19
N THR A 263 10.64 10.82 -0.84
CA THR A 263 10.83 10.78 -2.30
C THR A 263 9.69 9.99 -2.96
N ARG A 264 8.74 10.72 -3.55
CA ARG A 264 7.75 10.12 -4.47
C ARG A 264 8.36 10.05 -5.87
N LEU A 265 8.22 8.91 -6.55
CA LEU A 265 8.72 8.65 -7.91
C LEU A 265 8.07 9.48 -9.03
N THR A 266 7.22 10.47 -8.67
CA THR A 266 6.54 11.40 -9.59
C THR A 266 6.91 12.87 -9.31
N ARG A 267 8.06 13.07 -8.67
CA ARG A 267 8.60 14.38 -8.27
C ARG A 267 10.02 14.56 -8.76
N PHE A 268 10.39 15.82 -8.99
CA PHE A 268 11.77 16.23 -9.20
C PHE A 268 11.95 17.69 -8.76
N CYS A 269 13.18 18.06 -8.44
CA CYS A 269 13.54 19.42 -8.06
C CYS A 269 14.25 20.13 -9.22
N ILE A 270 14.02 21.43 -9.32
CA ILE A 270 14.72 22.32 -10.26
C ILE A 270 15.28 23.51 -9.46
N GLY A 271 16.58 23.78 -9.61
CA GLY A 271 17.28 24.90 -8.98
C GLY A 271 17.14 26.24 -9.71
N MET A 272 15.96 26.53 -10.27
CA MET A 272 15.67 27.78 -11.00
C MET A 272 14.52 28.54 -10.33
N ASP A 273 14.29 29.78 -10.74
CA ASP A 273 13.16 30.57 -10.26
C ASP A 273 11.81 29.98 -10.75
N ILE A 274 10.75 30.24 -9.98
CA ILE A 274 9.44 29.63 -10.21
C ILE A 274 8.81 29.99 -11.57
N GLU A 275 9.08 31.20 -12.07
CA GLU A 275 8.53 31.68 -13.34
C GLU A 275 9.22 30.98 -14.51
N THR A 276 10.56 30.89 -14.48
CA THR A 276 11.33 30.14 -15.48
C THR A 276 10.98 28.65 -15.48
N VAL A 277 10.79 28.04 -14.30
CA VAL A 277 10.33 26.65 -14.21
C VAL A 277 8.95 26.47 -14.84
N TYR A 278 8.04 27.41 -14.60
CA TYR A 278 6.69 27.37 -15.16
C TYR A 278 6.73 27.48 -16.69
N GLU A 279 7.51 28.40 -17.24
CA GLU A 279 7.70 28.54 -18.69
C GLU A 279 8.29 27.28 -19.32
N GLU A 280 9.33 26.69 -18.74
CA GLU A 280 9.95 25.47 -19.27
C GLU A 280 9.00 24.27 -19.24
N ILE A 281 8.17 24.15 -18.20
CA ILE A 281 7.14 23.11 -18.13
C ILE A 281 6.10 23.28 -19.25
N ILE A 282 5.65 24.50 -19.51
CA ILE A 282 4.72 24.77 -20.61
C ILE A 282 5.37 24.46 -21.95
N ARG A 283 6.60 24.93 -22.19
CA ARG A 283 7.36 24.60 -23.41
C ARG A 283 7.48 23.09 -23.62
N ALA A 284 7.72 22.33 -22.55
CA ALA A 284 7.74 20.87 -22.61
C ALA A 284 6.37 20.28 -22.96
N PHE A 285 5.28 20.82 -22.42
CA PHE A 285 3.92 20.36 -22.75
C PHE A 285 3.54 20.64 -24.21
N GLU A 286 3.88 21.82 -24.71
CA GLU A 286 3.67 22.20 -26.11
C GLU A 286 4.50 21.32 -27.05
N LYS A 287 5.79 21.14 -26.77
CA LYS A 287 6.68 20.26 -27.54
C LYS A 287 6.20 18.80 -27.59
N LEU A 288 5.55 18.34 -26.52
CA LEU A 288 5.03 16.98 -26.40
C LEU A 288 3.56 16.85 -26.85
N ASN A 289 2.95 17.92 -27.38
CA ASN A 289 1.56 17.99 -27.83
C ASN A 289 0.52 17.59 -26.77
N TYR A 290 0.70 18.05 -25.53
CA TYR A 290 -0.31 17.87 -24.49
C TYR A 290 -1.33 19.02 -24.48
N ASN A 291 -2.60 18.70 -24.27
CA ASN A 291 -3.60 19.71 -23.93
C ASN A 291 -3.45 20.06 -22.45
N TRP A 292 -3.29 21.34 -22.14
CA TRP A 292 -3.11 21.80 -20.77
C TRP A 292 -3.98 23.03 -20.48
N LYS A 293 -4.28 23.23 -19.19
CA LYS A 293 -5.00 24.40 -18.69
C LYS A 293 -4.45 24.87 -17.35
N HIS A 294 -4.39 26.17 -17.16
CA HIS A 294 -4.07 26.75 -15.86
C HIS A 294 -5.21 26.46 -14.87
N SER A 295 -4.90 25.86 -13.72
CA SER A 295 -5.90 25.46 -12.71
C SER A 295 -5.70 26.13 -11.35
N GLY A 296 -4.73 27.05 -11.25
CA GLY A 296 -4.43 27.87 -10.08
C GLY A 296 -3.01 28.41 -10.17
N LYS A 297 -2.65 29.41 -9.34
CA LYS A 297 -1.38 30.20 -9.44
C LYS A 297 -0.08 29.38 -9.58
N ARG A 298 -0.08 28.10 -9.19
CA ARG A 298 1.08 27.18 -9.22
C ARG A 298 0.69 25.76 -9.62
N GLN A 299 -0.40 25.63 -10.40
CA GLN A 299 -0.94 24.33 -10.80
C GLN A 299 -1.36 24.35 -12.26
N VAL A 300 -0.85 23.37 -13.01
CA VAL A 300 -1.25 23.11 -14.40
C VAL A 300 -1.96 21.77 -14.45
N THR A 301 -3.13 21.73 -15.09
CA THR A 301 -3.84 20.47 -15.38
C THR A 301 -3.54 20.05 -16.81
N ILE A 302 -3.14 18.80 -16.98
CA ILE A 302 -2.84 18.17 -18.26
C ILE A 302 -3.96 17.18 -18.57
N ALA A 303 -4.49 17.23 -19.79
CA ALA A 303 -5.46 16.29 -20.33
C ALA A 303 -4.88 15.64 -21.59
N THR A 304 -4.88 14.31 -21.62
CA THR A 304 -4.40 13.53 -22.75
C THR A 304 -5.24 12.26 -22.92
N GLN A 305 -4.92 11.46 -23.92
CA GLN A 305 -5.51 10.14 -24.14
C GLN A 305 -4.42 9.10 -24.05
N ASP A 306 -4.74 7.97 -23.42
CA ASP A 306 -3.85 6.81 -23.43
C ASP A 306 -3.90 6.06 -24.77
N ARG A 307 -3.07 5.02 -24.92
CA ARG A 307 -3.03 4.17 -26.13
C ARG A 307 -4.37 3.51 -26.49
N ARG A 308 -5.30 3.42 -25.53
CA ARG A 308 -6.64 2.84 -25.70
C ARG A 308 -7.69 3.93 -25.99
N LYS A 309 -7.27 5.18 -26.25
CA LYS A 309 -8.12 6.36 -26.43
C LYS A 309 -8.96 6.73 -25.20
N MET A 310 -8.57 6.27 -24.02
CA MET A 310 -9.24 6.62 -22.77
C MET A 310 -8.66 7.92 -22.20
N HIS A 311 -9.53 8.74 -21.59
CA HIS A 311 -9.12 10.02 -21.03
C HIS A 311 -8.20 9.85 -19.81
N LEU A 312 -7.03 10.49 -19.89
CA LEU A 312 -6.06 10.60 -18.81
C LEU A 312 -5.91 12.07 -18.41
N ILE A 313 -6.08 12.36 -17.12
CA ILE A 313 -5.99 13.71 -16.55
C ILE A 313 -5.06 13.67 -15.35
N PHE A 314 -4.08 14.56 -15.32
CA PHE A 314 -3.15 14.72 -14.20
C PHE A 314 -2.73 16.17 -14.03
N LYS A 315 -2.16 16.50 -12.87
CA LYS A 315 -1.83 17.86 -12.48
C LYS A 315 -0.36 17.97 -12.11
N ALA A 316 0.30 19.02 -12.60
CA ALA A 316 1.63 19.42 -12.16
C ALA A 316 1.49 20.54 -11.12
N ASN A 317 2.09 20.37 -9.95
CA ASN A 317 2.10 21.36 -8.88
C ASN A 317 3.52 21.89 -8.68
N LEU A 318 3.65 23.21 -8.59
CA LEU A 318 4.91 23.89 -8.33
C LEU A 318 4.97 24.32 -6.88
N ILE A 319 5.86 23.68 -6.12
CA ILE A 319 6.00 23.90 -4.69
C ILE A 319 7.37 24.54 -4.45
N PRO A 320 7.43 25.86 -4.14
CA PRO A 320 8.69 26.48 -3.81
C PRO A 320 9.25 25.95 -2.47
N MET A 321 10.50 25.53 -2.50
CA MET A 321 11.31 25.16 -1.34
C MET A 321 12.42 26.22 -1.14
N LYS A 322 13.25 26.08 -0.09
CA LYS A 322 14.23 27.13 0.30
C LYS A 322 15.13 27.59 -0.85
N GLU A 323 15.66 26.67 -1.66
CA GLU A 323 16.60 26.98 -2.76
C GLU A 323 16.24 26.29 -4.08
N LYS A 324 15.10 25.59 -4.14
CA LYS A 324 14.68 24.77 -5.28
C LYS A 324 13.17 24.79 -5.44
N ILE A 325 12.67 24.51 -6.63
CA ILE A 325 11.25 24.29 -6.90
C ILE A 325 11.01 22.79 -7.03
N LEU A 326 10.11 22.26 -6.21
CA LEU A 326 9.64 20.88 -6.31
C LEU A 326 8.45 20.82 -7.27
N VAL A 327 8.60 20.06 -8.35
CA VAL A 327 7.52 19.78 -9.30
C VAL A 327 6.87 18.46 -8.92
N ASP A 328 5.59 18.48 -8.53
CA ASP A 328 4.83 17.29 -8.08
C ASP A 328 3.69 16.96 -9.04
N PHE A 329 3.83 15.85 -9.77
CA PHE A 329 2.79 15.35 -10.67
C PHE A 329 1.83 14.42 -9.94
N ARG A 330 0.53 14.67 -10.08
CA ARG A 330 -0.56 13.88 -9.47
C ARG A 330 -1.62 13.47 -10.48
N ARG A 331 -1.87 12.17 -10.57
CA ARG A 331 -2.98 11.62 -11.35
C ARG A 331 -4.31 12.09 -10.77
N SER A 332 -5.21 12.58 -11.62
CA SER A 332 -6.58 12.95 -11.27
C SER A 332 -7.61 11.95 -11.82
N ARG A 333 -7.42 11.46 -13.04
CA ARG A 333 -8.30 10.46 -13.70
C ARG A 333 -7.51 9.67 -14.73
N GLY A 334 -7.88 8.42 -15.00
CA GLY A 334 -7.26 7.55 -16.02
C GLY A 334 -6.30 6.51 -15.45
N ASP A 335 -5.65 5.74 -16.31
CA ASP A 335 -4.76 4.63 -15.91
C ASP A 335 -3.47 5.10 -15.22
N GLY A 336 -3.03 4.36 -14.20
CA GLY A 336 -1.84 4.68 -13.40
C GLY A 336 -0.53 4.39 -14.12
N ILE A 337 -0.48 3.35 -14.96
CA ILE A 337 0.71 2.97 -15.70
C ILE A 337 0.96 3.97 -16.84
N GLU A 338 -0.08 4.32 -17.58
CA GLU A 338 -0.02 5.36 -18.62
C GLU A 338 0.35 6.73 -18.03
N PHE A 339 -0.20 7.09 -16.87
CA PHE A 339 0.23 8.28 -16.12
C PHE A 339 1.75 8.28 -15.87
N LYS A 340 2.30 7.17 -15.36
CA LYS A 340 3.74 7.06 -15.08
C LYS A 340 4.58 7.17 -16.36
N ARG A 341 4.12 6.59 -17.48
CA ARG A 341 4.78 6.72 -18.80
C ARG A 341 4.82 8.18 -19.27
N HIS A 342 3.69 8.88 -19.17
CA HIS A 342 3.63 10.30 -19.53
C HIS A 342 4.49 11.17 -18.60
N PHE A 343 4.51 10.88 -17.29
CA PHE A 343 5.42 11.54 -16.34
C PHE A 343 6.88 11.38 -16.74
N LEU A 344 7.33 10.16 -17.05
CA LEU A 344 8.72 9.92 -17.47
C LEU A 344 9.04 10.66 -18.76
N LYS A 345 8.14 10.65 -19.74
CA LYS A 345 8.31 11.39 -21.01
C LYS A 345 8.47 12.91 -20.78
N ILE A 346 7.70 13.46 -19.85
CA ILE A 346 7.80 14.88 -19.45
C ILE A 346 9.10 15.14 -18.70
N LYS A 347 9.46 14.27 -17.76
CA LYS A 347 10.71 14.35 -17.01
C LYS A 347 11.93 14.32 -17.94
N ASP A 348 11.94 13.45 -18.93
CA ASP A 348 13.02 13.36 -19.93
C ASP A 348 13.11 14.63 -20.78
N ALA A 349 11.98 15.25 -21.14
CA ALA A 349 11.98 16.53 -21.84
C ALA A 349 12.57 17.67 -20.99
N LEU A 350 12.42 17.58 -19.66
CA LEU A 350 12.92 18.56 -18.70
C LEU A 350 14.29 18.19 -18.11
N ILE A 351 14.93 17.11 -18.57
CA ILE A 351 16.15 16.56 -17.94
C ILE A 351 17.31 17.56 -17.84
N LYS A 352 17.35 18.55 -18.74
CA LYS A 352 18.40 19.58 -18.79
C LYS A 352 18.31 20.58 -17.63
N ILE A 353 17.11 20.80 -17.09
CA ILE A 353 16.85 21.75 -16.00
C ILE A 353 16.67 21.05 -14.65
N ILE A 354 16.53 19.72 -14.64
CA ILE A 354 16.40 18.95 -13.41
C ILE A 354 17.75 18.89 -12.72
N ASP A 355 17.76 19.22 -11.43
CA ASP A 355 18.95 19.07 -10.60
C ASP A 355 19.34 17.59 -10.55
N LYS A 356 20.55 17.28 -11.02
CA LYS A 356 21.11 15.91 -10.95
C LYS A 356 21.38 15.46 -9.50
N GLU A 357 21.50 16.41 -8.59
CA GLU A 357 21.36 16.18 -7.15
C GLU A 357 19.89 15.91 -6.80
N THR A 358 19.45 14.71 -7.16
CA THR A 358 18.50 14.01 -6.30
C THR A 358 19.20 13.88 -4.94
N PHE A 359 18.47 14.04 -3.83
CA PHE A 359 18.95 13.89 -2.43
C PHE A 359 19.68 12.55 -2.21
N PHE A 360 20.90 12.42 -2.72
CA PHE A 360 21.85 11.37 -2.46
C PHE A 360 23.00 12.08 -1.77
N GLY A 361 22.91 12.14 -0.44
CA GLY A 361 23.99 12.66 0.38
C GLY A 361 25.24 11.86 0.10
N SER A 362 26.24 12.51 -0.50
CA SER A 362 27.62 12.13 -0.33
C SER A 362 27.91 12.14 1.18
N LEU A 363 28.33 10.98 1.70
CA LEU A 363 28.95 10.91 3.02
C LEU A 363 30.21 11.81 2.98
N PRO A 364 30.35 12.80 3.88
CA PRO A 364 31.60 13.51 3.99
C PRO A 364 32.67 12.54 4.49
N THR A 365 33.72 12.38 3.68
CA THR A 365 34.98 11.78 4.11
C THR A 365 35.60 12.68 5.16
N LYS A 366 35.60 12.21 6.42
CA LYS A 366 36.66 12.38 7.40
C LYS A 366 36.47 11.44 8.58
#